data_AF-A0A7Y2DMX4-F1
#
_entry.id   AF-A0A7Y2DMX4-F1
#
_cell.length_a   1.000
_cell.length_b   1.000
_cell.length_c   1.000
_cell.angle_alpha   90.00
_cell.angle_beta   90.00
_cell.angle_gamma   90.00
#
_symmetry.space_group_name_H-M   'P 1'
#
loop_
_entity.id
_entity.type
_entity.pdbx_description
1 polymer ?
#
loop_
_entity_poly.entity_id
_entity_poly.type
_entity_poly.pdbx_seq_one_letter_code
_entity_poly.pdbx_strand_id
1 'polypeptide(L)' 'MRFVGPEIIVILTLIIPMLTIAAIVDLLRRPASSWPQSGQSQAVWALVIIFIGLVGPILYFTIAKPKLDAATYR' A
#
# COMPACT_ATOMS: atom_id res chain seq x y z
N MET A 1 17.09 -12.18 -18.45
CA MET A 1 16.10 -11.24 -17.88
C MET A 1 15.10 -12.04 -17.07
N ARG A 2 15.06 -11.90 -15.74
CA ARG A 2 13.99 -12.52 -14.94
C ARG A 2 12.71 -11.75 -15.25
N PHE A 3 11.77 -12.38 -15.94
CA PHE A 3 10.42 -11.87 -16.08
C PHE A 3 9.88 -11.62 -14.67
N VAL A 4 9.54 -10.37 -14.38
CA VAL A 4 8.52 -10.06 -13.38
C VAL A 4 7.29 -10.80 -13.89
N GLY A 5 7.03 -11.98 -13.33
CA GLY A 5 6.03 -12.88 -13.88
C GLY A 5 4.60 -12.34 -13.67
N PRO A 6 3.60 -12.95 -14.32
CA PRO A 6 2.19 -12.56 -14.18
C PRO A 6 1.73 -12.55 -12.71
N GLU A 7 2.40 -13.27 -11.82
CA GLU A 7 2.11 -13.34 -10.39
C GLU A 7 2.21 -11.97 -9.72
N ILE A 8 3.23 -11.15 -10.05
CA ILE A 8 3.38 -9.82 -9.46
C ILE A 8 2.25 -8.89 -9.93
N ILE A 9 1.83 -9.01 -11.19
CA ILE A 9 0.69 -8.24 -11.71
C ILE A 9 -0.58 -8.66 -10.97
N VAL A 10 -0.83 -9.96 -10.78
CA VAL A 10 -1.98 -10.47 -10.03
C VAL A 10 -1.97 -9.98 -8.57
N ILE A 11 -0.82 -10.04 -7.89
CA ILE A 11 -0.68 -9.57 -6.51
C ILE A 11 -0.98 -8.07 -6.40
N LEU A 12 -0.41 -7.25 -7.28
CA LEU A 12 -0.55 -5.79 -7.25
C LEU A 12 -1.94 -5.32 -7.68
N THR A 13 -2.57 -5.99 -8.64
CA THR A 13 -3.84 -5.52 -9.23
C THR A 13 -5.09 -6.16 -8.65
N LEU A 14 -5.00 -7.35 -8.06
CA LEU A 14 -6.15 -8.05 -7.49
C LEU A 14 -6.04 -8.20 -5.97
N ILE A 15 -4.95 -8.79 -5.48
CA ILE A 15 -4.84 -9.19 -4.07
C ILE A 15 -4.73 -7.95 -3.16
N ILE A 16 -3.78 -7.06 -3.44
CA ILE A 16 -3.55 -5.87 -2.62
C ILE A 16 -4.78 -4.96 -2.56
N PRO A 17 -5.44 -4.60 -3.69
CA PRO A 17 -6.66 -3.79 -3.65
C PRO A 17 -7.79 -4.46 -2.88
N MET A 18 -8.00 -5.77 -3.07
CA MET A 18 -9.04 -6.52 -2.38
C MET A 18 -8.83 -6.51 -0.85
N LEU A 19 -7.59 -6.74 -0.39
CA LEU A 19 -7.24 -6.68 1.02
C LEU A 19 -7.41 -5.27 1.60
N THR A 20 -6.97 -4.24 0.88
CA THR A 20 -7.13 -2.85 1.29
C THR A 20 -8.60 -2.47 1.45
N ILE A 21 -9.45 -2.84 0.47
CA ILE A 21 -10.90 -2.61 0.54
C ILE A 21 -11.50 -3.36 1.74
N ALA A 22 -11.16 -4.65 1.91
CA ALA A 22 -11.66 -5.44 3.03
C ALA A 22 -11.27 -4.83 4.39
N ALA A 23 -10.03 -4.35 4.53
CA ALA A 23 -9.55 -3.70 5.74
C ALA A 23 -10.26 -2.36 6.00
N ILE A 24 -10.49 -1.54 4.98
CA ILE A 24 -11.25 -0.29 5.12
C ILE A 24 -12.70 -0.60 5.53
N VAL A 25 -13.34 -1.58 4.90
CA VAL A 25 -14.71 -1.99 5.24
C VAL A 25 -14.78 -2.49 6.69
N ASP A 26 -13.84 -3.31 7.14
CA ASP A 26 -13.79 -3.74 8.54
C ASP A 26 -13.61 -2.55 9.48
N LEU A 27 -12.63 -1.68 9.20
CA LEU A 27 -12.34 -0.48 9.99
C LEU A 27 -13.54 0.44 10.14
N LEU A 28 -14.31 0.65 9.07
CA LEU A 28 -15.51 1.50 9.10
C LEU A 28 -16.71 0.83 9.77
N ARG A 29 -16.74 -0.51 9.85
CA ARG A 29 -17.80 -1.26 10.55
C ARG A 29 -17.60 -1.30 12.07
N ARG A 30 -16.41 -0.97 12.59
CA ARG A 30 -16.14 -0.97 14.03
C ARG A 30 -16.80 0.23 14.71
N PRO A 31 -17.57 0.03 15.80
CA PRO A 31 -18.14 1.13 16.56
C PRO A 31 -17.06 2.10 17.07
N ALA A 32 -17.32 3.41 17.02
CA ALA A 32 -16.37 4.43 17.43
C ALA A 32 -15.87 4.25 18.88
N SER A 33 -16.72 3.74 19.78
CA SER A 33 -16.38 3.46 21.17
C SER A 33 -15.40 2.30 21.37
N SER A 34 -15.27 1.38 20.40
CA SER A 34 -14.38 0.22 20.52
C SER A 34 -12.89 0.56 20.36
N TRP A 35 -12.57 1.65 19.67
CA TRP A 35 -11.20 2.13 19.46
C TRP A 35 -10.51 2.57 20.77
N PRO A 36 -11.05 3.52 21.56
CA PRO A 36 -10.44 3.90 22.82
C PRO A 36 -10.43 2.75 23.84
N GLN A 37 -11.43 1.88 23.84
CA GLN A 37 -11.48 0.70 24.73
C GLN A 37 -10.36 -0.30 24.45
N SER A 38 -9.90 -0.41 23.20
CA SER A 38 -8.76 -1.25 22.82
C SER A 38 -7.41 -0.52 22.91
N GLY A 39 -7.38 0.75 23.33
CA GLY A 39 -6.18 1.58 23.34
C GLY A 39 -5.65 1.91 21.94
N GLN A 40 -6.49 1.79 20.91
CA GLN A 40 -6.12 1.99 19.51
C GLN A 40 -6.78 3.26 18.95
N SER A 41 -6.21 3.78 17.86
CA SER A 41 -6.77 4.92 17.12
C SER A 41 -7.23 4.49 15.74
N GLN A 42 -8.52 4.68 15.45
CA GLN A 42 -9.09 4.44 14.13
C GLN A 42 -8.37 5.24 13.04
N ALA A 43 -8.06 6.51 13.32
CA ALA A 43 -7.40 7.39 12.37
C ALA A 43 -5.99 6.92 12.02
N VAL A 44 -5.24 6.41 13.02
CA VAL A 44 -3.89 5.86 12.80
C VAL A 44 -3.97 4.63 11.89
N TRP A 45 -4.89 3.70 12.16
CA TRP A 45 -5.03 2.51 11.33
C TRP A 45 -5.53 2.81 9.91
N ALA A 46 -6.43 3.79 9.74
CA ALA A 46 -6.83 4.26 8.42
C ALA A 46 -5.64 4.80 7.62
N LEU A 47 -4.78 5.58 8.27
CA LEU A 47 -3.54 6.08 7.67
C LEU A 47 -2.61 4.92 7.26
N VAL A 48 -2.39 3.96 8.16
CA VAL A 48 -1.54 2.78 7.88
C VAL A 48 -2.03 2.02 6.65
N ILE A 49 -3.33 1.74 6.57
CA ILE A 49 -3.93 0.99 5.45
C ILE A 49 -3.70 1.72 4.11
N ILE A 50 -3.90 3.04 4.08
CA ILE A 50 -3.75 3.83 2.85
C ILE A 50 -2.27 3.94 2.44
N PHE A 51 -1.38 4.19 3.40
CA PHE A 51 0.01 4.50 3.10
C PHE A 51 0.84 3.28 2.70
N ILE A 52 0.47 2.08 3.14
CA ILE A 52 1.24 0.85 2.84
C ILE A 52 1.35 0.60 1.33
N GLY A 53 0.33 0.98 0.55
CA GLY A 53 0.32 0.88 -0.91
C GLY A 53 1.04 2.01 -1.64
N LEU A 54 1.36 3.11 -0.96
CA LEU A 54 1.95 4.31 -1.56
C LEU A 54 3.48 4.39 -1.39
N VAL A 55 4.00 3.86 -0.28
CA VAL A 55 5.44 3.98 0.04
C VAL A 55 6.30 3.36 -1.06
N GLY A 56 5.98 2.15 -1.53
CA GLY A 56 6.75 1.48 -2.58
C GLY A 56 6.85 2.29 -3.88
N PRO A 57 5.72 2.68 -4.50
CA PRO A 57 5.71 3.53 -5.68
C PRO A 57 6.45 4.87 -5.46
N ILE A 58 6.20 5.55 -4.33
CA ILE A 58 6.86 6.83 -4.03
C ILE A 58 8.38 6.65 -4.01
N LEU A 59 8.91 5.64 -3.32
CA LEU A 59 10.36 5.38 -3.27
C LEU A 59 10.92 5.04 -4.66
N TYR A 60 10.19 4.27 -5.47
CA TYR A 60 10.62 3.96 -6.84
C TYR A 60 10.74 5.22 -7.70
N PHE A 61 9.70 6.06 -7.70
CA PHE A 61 9.66 7.26 -8.54
C PHE A 61 10.63 8.35 -8.06
N THR A 62 10.89 8.44 -6.76
CA THR A 62 11.76 9.48 -6.19
C THR A 62 13.23 9.09 -6.16
N ILE A 63 13.56 7.81 -5.97
CA ILE A 63 14.95 7.36 -5.76
C ILE A 63 15.48 6.55 -6.95
N ALA A 64 14.77 5.50 -7.35
CA ALA A 64 15.29 4.55 -8.33
C ALA A 64 15.19 5.10 -9.75
N LYS A 65 14.00 5.58 -10.15
CA LYS A 65 13.73 6.05 -11.51
C LYS A 65 14.72 7.12 -12.00
N PRO A 66 15.04 8.19 -11.25
CA PRO A 66 15.97 9.21 -11.74
C PRO A 66 17.38 8.67 -11.99
N LYS A 67 17.85 7.75 -11.15
CA LYS A 67 19.16 7.11 -11.29
C LYS A 67 19.23 6.19 -12.50
N LEU A 68 18.15 5.44 -12.76
CA LEU A 68 18.04 4.55 -13.91
C LEU A 68 17.97 5.33 -15.22
N ASP A 69 17.18 6.41 -15.25
CA ASP A 69 17.09 7.30 -16.41
C ASP A 69 18.47 7.90 -16.73
N ALA A 70 19.18 8.42 -15.72
CA ALA A 70 20.51 8.99 -15.88
C ALA A 70 21.58 7.99 -16.34
N ALA A 71 21.40 6.69 -16.08
CA ALA A 71 22.31 5.63 -16.53
C ALA A 71 21.99 5.13 -17.94
N THR A 72 20.75 5.28 -18.41
CA THR A 72 20.29 4.75 -19.71
C THR A 72 20.52 5.72 -20.86
N TYR A 73 20.45 7.03 -20.61
CA TYR A 73 20.63 8.09 -21.62
C TYR A 73 22.04 8.73 -21.61
N ARG A 74 23.03 8.06 -21.04
CA ARG A 74 24.46 8.39 -21.15
C ARG A 74 25.10 7.52 -22.22
#